data_AF-A0A9E6JUP7-F1
#
_entry.id   AF-A0A9E6JUP7-F1
#
_cell.length_a   1.000
_cell.length_b   1.000
_cell.length_c   1.000
_cell.angle_alpha   90.00
_cell.angle_beta   90.00
_cell.angle_gamma   90.00
#
_symmetry.space_group_name_H-M   'P 1'
#
loop_
_entity.id
_entity.type
_entity.pdbx_description
1 polymer ?
#
loop_
_entity_poly.entity_id
_entity_poly.type
_entity_poly.pdbx_seq_one_letter_code
_entity_poly.pdbx_strand_id
1 'polypeptide(L)'
;ADNDWRLYINGILATSSTSSRSLSNTKKVGLCIGAEDQGSSGIANYFNGSMDEVGIWNRALTLTEISNLYNSGAGNTMIILPPTVTSINPTSVINNATQPITSIGGTNFGTEMGLVGLWHLNGNSTDSSGNSNNGTNTNITYGTGKFGQGANFNGSSSKINCGTGITINGNSCFTFSLWAKVNAFQSQDFFSYNINGTYDIKIQPYPGHVYFQRDDYYVDYTGFSDVTNFHLFTMTYDGTYIKAYIDGSQVGSQVSSTGSYTASNKTFYIGARTDNSMYFNGIIDEVRLYNRALSVTEIQALYNRNNLVQVQLTKSGQTAITCNSFTLTNSTTLSSGSCPVTGAAAGQWNVVVTNPDGGSGTLTNGFTINTPATIPALTSPTATLITSNSATLGANITSDGGATITTRGTCWGTSAAPTSNCIAEGGTSTGIFAHSRTGLPNFTLIYYRGYATNSVGTGYSADGSFTTTATPATVDWNNSNVQEITLTAARSFTFTNGKSGGVYSLLINQDATGGRAITWPSNVKWIGGTAPTFTTTANAVDVVRFIFNGTNYLAVGISLDIK
;
A
#
# COMPACT_ATOMS: atom_id res chain seq x y z
N ALA A 1 -4.07 3.79 -32.88
CA ALA A 1 -3.41 2.49 -32.99
C ALA A 1 -2.00 2.76 -33.45
N ASP A 2 -1.01 2.21 -32.76
CA ASP A 2 0.38 2.29 -33.20
C ASP A 2 0.50 1.49 -34.50
N ASN A 3 0.72 2.17 -35.63
CA ASN A 3 0.75 1.56 -36.96
C ASN A 3 2.15 1.01 -37.31
N ASP A 4 3.02 0.94 -36.31
CA ASP A 4 4.41 0.50 -36.43
C ASP A 4 4.52 -1.01 -36.24
N TRP A 5 5.06 -1.67 -37.25
CA TRP A 5 5.51 -3.05 -37.22
C TRP A 5 6.97 -3.04 -36.77
N ARG A 6 7.29 -3.79 -35.72
CA ARG A 6 8.64 -3.86 -35.15
C ARG A 6 9.14 -5.30 -35.21
N LEU A 7 10.33 -5.50 -35.75
CA LEU A 7 11.01 -6.79 -35.78
C LEU A 7 12.11 -6.80 -34.73
N TYR A 8 12.12 -7.84 -33.90
CA TYR A 8 13.15 -8.06 -32.90
C TYR A 8 13.91 -9.34 -33.24
N ILE A 9 15.24 -9.31 -33.17
CA ILE A 9 16.11 -10.47 -33.34
C ILE A 9 16.94 -10.59 -32.06
N ASN A 10 16.92 -11.76 -31.44
CA ASN A 10 17.60 -12.02 -30.15
C ASN A 10 17.25 -11.01 -29.06
N GLY A 11 15.96 -10.66 -28.95
CA GLY A 11 15.47 -9.69 -27.96
C GLY A 11 15.74 -8.21 -28.28
N ILE A 12 16.49 -7.91 -29.34
CA ILE A 12 16.92 -6.55 -29.71
C ILE A 12 16.12 -6.06 -30.92
N LEU A 13 15.69 -4.78 -30.90
CA LEU A 13 14.99 -4.17 -32.04
C LEU A 13 15.91 -4.18 -33.26
N ALA A 14 15.56 -4.96 -34.27
CA ALA A 14 16.31 -5.06 -35.52
C ALA A 14 15.86 -3.98 -36.51
N THR A 15 14.55 -3.78 -36.66
CA THR A 15 13.99 -2.76 -37.56
C THR A 15 12.53 -2.45 -37.24
N SER A 16 12.00 -1.35 -37.81
CA SER A 16 10.59 -0.97 -37.71
C SER A 16 10.09 -0.35 -39.01
N SER A 17 8.81 -0.53 -39.31
CA SER A 17 8.13 0.10 -40.46
C SER A 17 6.70 0.49 -40.12
N THR A 18 6.22 1.62 -40.65
CA THR A 18 4.81 2.01 -40.57
C THR A 18 4.00 1.27 -41.64
N SER A 19 2.84 0.71 -41.29
CA SER A 19 1.89 0.10 -42.24
C SER A 19 0.51 0.70 -42.12
N SER A 20 -0.17 0.92 -43.25
CA SER A 20 -1.58 1.31 -43.31
C SER A 20 -2.54 0.12 -43.29
N ARG A 21 -2.03 -1.12 -43.30
CA ARG A 21 -2.84 -2.35 -43.36
C ARG A 21 -3.22 -2.83 -41.96
N SER A 22 -4.50 -3.07 -41.74
CA SER A 22 -5.04 -3.72 -40.54
C SER A 22 -5.21 -5.22 -40.76
N LEU A 23 -4.95 -6.02 -39.71
CA LEU A 23 -5.36 -7.43 -39.68
C LEU A 23 -6.89 -7.49 -39.64
N SER A 24 -7.50 -7.97 -40.73
CA SER A 24 -8.94 -8.14 -40.84
C SER A 24 -9.39 -9.37 -40.04
N ASN A 25 -10.31 -9.19 -39.09
CA ASN A 25 -10.91 -10.26 -38.28
C ASN A 25 -12.10 -10.95 -38.96
N THR A 26 -12.45 -10.57 -40.20
CA THR A 26 -13.65 -11.05 -40.90
C THR A 26 -13.40 -12.20 -41.86
N LYS A 27 -12.13 -12.60 -42.09
CA LYS A 27 -11.77 -13.79 -42.87
C LYS A 27 -11.04 -14.80 -42.00
N LYS A 28 -11.61 -16.01 -41.86
CA LYS A 28 -10.87 -17.18 -41.35
C LYS A 28 -9.87 -17.61 -42.41
N VAL A 29 -8.65 -17.08 -42.35
CA VAL A 29 -7.52 -17.61 -43.13
C VAL A 29 -6.83 -18.71 -42.33
N GLY A 30 -6.33 -19.74 -43.00
CA GLY A 30 -5.51 -20.76 -42.36
C GLY A 30 -4.22 -20.12 -41.88
N LEU A 31 -3.91 -20.23 -40.59
CA LEU A 31 -2.58 -19.87 -40.11
C LEU A 31 -1.65 -21.03 -40.44
N CYS A 32 -0.62 -20.76 -41.24
CA CYS A 32 0.46 -21.72 -41.48
C CYS A 32 1.72 -21.26 -40.74
N ILE A 33 2.34 -22.19 -40.03
CA ILE A 33 3.63 -21.98 -39.36
C ILE A 33 4.68 -22.70 -40.21
N GLY A 34 5.74 -21.99 -40.60
CA GLY A 34 6.78 -22.55 -41.46
C GLY A 34 6.41 -22.69 -42.93
N ALA A 35 5.33 -22.07 -43.37
CA ALA A 35 4.95 -21.98 -44.79
C ALA A 35 4.01 -20.79 -45.01
N GLU A 36 3.86 -20.37 -46.25
CA GLU A 36 2.94 -19.31 -46.65
C GLU A 36 1.62 -19.91 -47.18
N ASP A 37 0.48 -19.44 -46.64
CA ASP A 37 -0.86 -19.74 -47.18
C ASP A 37 -1.17 -18.77 -48.33
N GLN A 38 -1.17 -19.27 -49.56
CA GLN A 38 -1.50 -18.51 -50.78
C GLN A 38 -3.01 -18.56 -51.10
N GLY A 39 -3.85 -18.92 -50.12
CA GLY A 39 -5.30 -19.03 -50.25
C GLY A 39 -5.70 -20.16 -51.19
N SER A 40 -6.45 -19.83 -52.25
CA SER A 40 -6.92 -20.82 -53.23
C SER A 40 -5.80 -21.56 -53.97
N SER A 41 -4.58 -21.02 -53.95
CA SER A 41 -3.41 -21.62 -54.60
C SER A 41 -2.68 -22.64 -53.70
N GLY A 42 -3.17 -22.86 -52.47
CA GLY A 42 -2.59 -23.80 -51.51
C GLY A 42 -1.45 -23.21 -50.68
N ILE A 43 -0.67 -24.12 -50.05
CA ILE A 43 0.46 -23.76 -49.20
C ILE A 43 1.75 -23.79 -50.04
N ALA A 44 2.58 -22.75 -49.93
CA ALA A 44 3.84 -22.60 -50.65
C ALA A 44 4.94 -22.02 -49.73
N ASN A 45 6.16 -21.86 -50.25
CA ASN A 45 7.27 -21.20 -49.54
C ASN A 45 7.58 -21.77 -48.15
N TYR A 46 7.86 -23.07 -48.11
CA TYR A 46 8.19 -23.80 -46.89
C TYR A 46 9.53 -23.34 -46.29
N PHE A 47 9.53 -23.08 -45.00
CA PHE A 47 10.73 -22.81 -44.22
C PHE A 47 11.58 -24.08 -44.13
N ASN A 48 12.83 -23.99 -44.57
CA ASN A 48 13.78 -25.08 -44.47
C ASN A 48 14.69 -24.86 -43.24
N GLY A 49 14.24 -25.39 -42.09
CA GLY A 49 14.97 -25.29 -40.82
C GLY A 49 14.12 -25.78 -39.64
N SER A 50 14.67 -25.62 -38.43
CA SER A 50 13.97 -25.93 -37.19
C SER A 50 13.34 -24.66 -36.61
N MET A 51 12.06 -24.74 -36.24
CA MET A 51 11.38 -23.73 -35.44
C MET A 51 10.97 -24.37 -34.13
N ASP A 52 11.14 -23.64 -33.05
CA ASP A 52 10.65 -24.02 -31.73
C ASP A 52 9.96 -22.81 -31.10
N GLU A 53 8.92 -23.06 -30.30
CA GLU A 53 8.20 -22.06 -29.49
C GLU A 53 7.61 -20.85 -30.27
N VAL A 54 6.56 -21.09 -31.08
CA VAL A 54 5.82 -20.01 -31.79
C VAL A 54 4.67 -19.46 -30.95
N GLY A 55 4.77 -18.19 -30.55
CA GLY A 55 3.72 -17.46 -29.83
C GLY A 55 3.01 -16.40 -30.68
N ILE A 56 1.69 -16.25 -30.48
CA ILE A 56 0.87 -15.20 -31.11
C ILE A 56 0.07 -14.49 -30.01
N TRP A 57 0.13 -13.17 -29.98
CA TRP A 57 -0.58 -12.33 -29.02
C TRP A 57 -1.53 -11.38 -29.74
N ASN A 58 -2.67 -11.09 -29.11
CA ASN A 58 -3.65 -10.12 -29.61
C ASN A 58 -3.28 -8.65 -29.28
N ARG A 59 -2.04 -8.41 -28.84
CA ARG A 59 -1.48 -7.09 -28.53
C ARG A 59 0.00 -7.03 -28.87
N ALA A 60 0.52 -5.82 -29.04
CA ALA A 60 1.95 -5.60 -29.07
C ALA A 60 2.58 -5.93 -27.71
N LEU A 61 3.75 -6.57 -27.74
CA LEU A 61 4.56 -6.82 -26.55
C LEU A 61 5.47 -5.63 -26.27
N THR A 62 5.77 -5.41 -24.99
CA THR A 62 6.76 -4.43 -24.54
C THR A 62 8.18 -4.94 -24.75
N LEU A 63 9.17 -4.03 -24.78
CA LEU A 63 10.60 -4.40 -24.85
C LEU A 63 11.03 -5.36 -23.73
N THR A 64 10.50 -5.17 -22.53
CA THR A 64 10.76 -6.04 -21.38
C THR A 64 10.19 -7.43 -21.60
N GLU A 65 8.96 -7.54 -22.08
CA GLU A 65 8.35 -8.84 -22.39
C GLU A 65 9.13 -9.57 -23.49
N ILE A 66 9.53 -8.86 -24.55
CA ILE A 66 10.35 -9.42 -25.63
C ILE A 66 11.71 -9.89 -25.13
N SER A 67 12.36 -9.11 -24.26
CA SER A 67 13.62 -9.49 -23.62
C SER A 67 13.46 -10.71 -22.72
N ASN A 68 12.34 -10.79 -21.98
CA ASN A 68 12.03 -11.94 -21.13
C ASN A 68 11.79 -13.20 -21.96
N LEU A 69 11.02 -13.11 -23.06
CA LEU A 69 10.80 -14.24 -23.97
C LEU A 69 12.12 -14.75 -24.57
N TYR A 70 13.00 -13.84 -24.99
CA TYR A 70 14.34 -14.20 -25.48
C TYR A 70 15.19 -14.90 -24.40
N ASN A 71 15.26 -14.31 -23.19
CA ASN A 71 16.06 -14.86 -22.10
C ASN A 71 15.48 -16.17 -21.52
N SER A 72 14.16 -16.40 -21.65
CA SER A 72 13.54 -17.68 -21.30
C SER A 72 13.81 -18.79 -22.32
N GLY A 73 14.15 -18.43 -23.56
CA GLY A 73 14.33 -19.33 -24.70
C GLY A 73 15.64 -20.14 -24.74
N ALA A 74 16.48 -20.09 -23.71
CA ALA A 74 17.60 -21.02 -23.55
C ALA A 74 17.12 -22.40 -23.05
N GLY A 75 16.25 -23.07 -23.83
CA GLY A 75 15.82 -24.45 -23.57
C GLY A 75 14.63 -24.65 -22.62
N ASN A 76 13.76 -23.65 -22.40
CA ASN A 76 12.52 -23.82 -21.64
C ASN A 76 11.29 -23.53 -22.52
N THR A 77 10.25 -24.36 -22.42
CA THR A 77 8.95 -24.18 -23.09
C THR A 77 8.26 -22.89 -22.66
N MET A 78 7.69 -22.11 -23.59
CA MET A 78 6.85 -20.96 -23.29
C MET A 78 5.45 -21.43 -22.86
N ILE A 79 5.19 -21.30 -21.57
CA ILE A 79 4.15 -20.47 -20.96
C ILE A 79 4.20 -20.84 -19.47
N ILE A 80 4.93 -20.03 -18.69
CA ILE A 80 4.66 -19.91 -17.26
C ILE A 80 3.63 -18.79 -17.18
N LEU A 81 2.40 -19.07 -16.72
CA LEU A 81 1.50 -17.99 -16.32
C LEU A 81 2.13 -17.37 -15.06
N PRO A 82 2.68 -16.14 -15.13
CA PRO A 82 3.24 -15.51 -13.94
C PRO A 82 2.18 -15.42 -12.85
N PRO A 83 2.56 -15.27 -11.57
CA PRO A 83 1.58 -14.96 -10.56
C PRO A 83 0.78 -13.74 -10.99
N THR A 84 -0.51 -13.73 -10.72
CA THR A 84 -1.32 -12.52 -10.86
C THR A 84 -1.56 -11.97 -9.49
N VAL A 85 -1.47 -10.64 -9.35
CA VAL A 85 -1.80 -9.96 -8.10
C VAL A 85 -3.07 -9.16 -8.39
N THR A 86 -4.17 -9.53 -7.76
CA THR A 86 -5.49 -8.96 -8.04
C THR A 86 -5.96 -8.02 -6.95
N SER A 87 -5.50 -8.20 -5.71
CA SER A 87 -5.88 -7.36 -4.60
C SER A 87 -4.83 -7.36 -3.49
N ILE A 88 -4.85 -6.31 -2.67
CA ILE A 88 -4.12 -6.22 -1.41
C ILE A 88 -5.02 -5.59 -0.35
N ASN A 89 -4.79 -5.91 0.92
CA ASN A 89 -5.50 -5.30 2.03
C ASN A 89 -4.51 -4.98 3.17
N PRO A 90 -4.49 -3.76 3.74
CA PRO A 90 -5.09 -2.53 3.18
C PRO A 90 -4.34 -2.04 1.93
N THR A 91 -5.02 -1.25 1.09
CA THR A 91 -4.45 -0.63 -0.13
C THR A 91 -3.68 0.66 0.15
N SER A 92 -3.69 1.16 1.38
CA SER A 92 -3.02 2.40 1.75
C SER A 92 -2.52 2.42 3.19
N VAL A 93 -1.44 3.15 3.42
CA VAL A 93 -0.84 3.37 4.74
C VAL A 93 -0.34 4.79 4.89
N ILE A 94 -0.29 5.28 6.12
CA ILE A 94 0.39 6.53 6.47
C ILE A 94 1.87 6.18 6.69
N ASN A 95 2.79 7.06 6.29
CA ASN A 95 4.26 6.97 6.46
C ASN A 95 4.77 6.80 7.92
N ASN A 96 3.93 6.36 8.85
CA ASN A 96 4.23 6.05 10.24
C ASN A 96 4.34 4.52 10.43
N ALA A 97 5.57 4.01 10.34
CA ALA A 97 6.00 2.64 10.69
C ALA A 97 5.50 1.47 9.80
N THR A 98 6.10 0.28 10.01
CA THR A 98 5.80 -1.02 9.39
C THR A 98 4.33 -1.40 9.59
N GLN A 99 3.47 -0.97 8.67
CA GLN A 99 2.07 -1.37 8.66
C GLN A 99 1.94 -2.74 8.00
N PRO A 100 1.19 -3.68 8.60
CA PRO A 100 0.98 -4.99 8.01
C PRO A 100 0.00 -4.89 6.82
N ILE A 101 0.41 -5.37 5.65
CA ILE A 101 -0.53 -5.85 4.64
C ILE A 101 -1.10 -7.14 5.19
N THR A 102 -2.39 -7.17 5.47
CA THR A 102 -3.08 -8.29 6.10
C THR A 102 -3.37 -9.44 5.13
N SER A 103 -3.49 -9.14 3.83
CA SER A 103 -3.55 -10.17 2.79
C SER A 103 -3.17 -9.63 1.41
N ILE A 104 -2.68 -10.53 0.55
CA ILE A 104 -2.53 -10.30 -0.89
C ILE A 104 -3.29 -11.41 -1.61
N GLY A 105 -4.21 -11.01 -2.49
CA GLY A 105 -5.00 -11.91 -3.33
C GLY A 105 -4.47 -11.96 -4.75
N GLY A 106 -4.58 -13.13 -5.38
CA GLY A 106 -4.05 -13.38 -6.70
C GLY A 106 -4.29 -14.80 -7.20
N THR A 107 -3.50 -15.21 -8.18
CA THR A 107 -3.43 -16.61 -8.64
C THR A 107 -1.98 -17.02 -8.85
N ASN A 108 -1.74 -18.33 -8.81
CA ASN A 108 -0.43 -18.95 -9.07
C ASN A 108 0.68 -18.50 -8.10
N PHE A 109 0.38 -18.28 -6.82
CA PHE A 109 1.42 -18.01 -5.82
C PHE A 109 2.15 -19.30 -5.40
N GLY A 110 3.47 -19.19 -5.20
CA GLY A 110 4.32 -20.29 -4.69
C GLY A 110 4.74 -21.32 -5.74
N THR A 111 5.10 -22.52 -5.28
CA THR A 111 5.65 -23.61 -6.13
C THR A 111 4.58 -24.40 -6.89
N GLU A 112 3.34 -23.92 -7.00
CA GLU A 112 2.22 -24.65 -7.61
C GLU A 112 2.08 -24.40 -9.12
N MET A 113 2.96 -23.61 -9.73
CA MET A 113 2.96 -23.43 -11.19
C MET A 113 3.33 -24.72 -11.91
N GLY A 114 2.63 -24.98 -13.01
CA GLY A 114 2.80 -26.21 -13.79
C GLY A 114 2.35 -27.47 -13.05
N LEU A 115 1.70 -27.36 -11.90
CA LEU A 115 1.20 -28.49 -11.13
C LEU A 115 0.03 -29.13 -11.90
N VAL A 116 0.23 -30.38 -12.29
CA VAL A 116 -0.75 -31.24 -12.96
C VAL A 116 -1.56 -32.03 -11.94
N GLY A 117 -0.95 -32.39 -10.81
CA GLY A 117 -1.63 -33.13 -9.76
C GLY A 117 -0.97 -32.94 -8.40
N LEU A 118 -1.80 -32.82 -7.36
CA LEU A 118 -1.37 -32.75 -5.97
C LEU A 118 -2.26 -33.64 -5.12
N TRP A 119 -1.69 -34.70 -4.57
CA TRP A 119 -2.38 -35.58 -3.65
C TRP A 119 -1.75 -35.46 -2.27
N HIS A 120 -2.42 -34.72 -1.39
CA HIS A 120 -1.99 -34.58 0.00
C HIS A 120 -2.12 -35.88 0.80
N LEU A 121 -2.94 -36.84 0.35
CA LEU A 121 -3.13 -38.13 1.01
C LEU A 121 -3.59 -38.03 2.48
N ASN A 122 -4.30 -36.93 2.79
CA ASN A 122 -4.85 -36.63 4.11
C ASN A 122 -6.23 -37.29 4.32
N GLY A 123 -6.24 -38.62 4.41
CA GLY A 123 -7.45 -39.42 4.59
C GLY A 123 -8.24 -39.68 3.31
N ASN A 124 -7.81 -39.12 2.17
CA ASN A 124 -8.39 -39.33 0.84
C ASN A 124 -7.31 -39.17 -0.25
N SER A 125 -7.63 -39.56 -1.48
CA SER A 125 -6.76 -39.44 -2.66
C SER A 125 -7.32 -38.46 -3.70
N THR A 126 -7.99 -37.40 -3.24
CA THR A 126 -8.49 -36.32 -4.09
C THR A 126 -7.33 -35.45 -4.59
N ASP A 127 -7.41 -35.02 -5.85
CA ASP A 127 -6.46 -34.08 -6.44
C ASP A 127 -6.78 -32.65 -6.00
N SER A 128 -5.81 -32.01 -5.35
CA SER A 128 -5.89 -30.66 -4.81
C SER A 128 -5.28 -29.60 -5.74
N SER A 129 -4.77 -30.00 -6.92
CA SER A 129 -4.22 -29.08 -7.91
C SER A 129 -5.29 -28.28 -8.69
N GLY A 130 -6.57 -28.70 -8.59
CA GLY A 130 -7.68 -28.13 -9.36
C GLY A 130 -7.91 -28.80 -10.73
N ASN A 131 -7.07 -29.75 -11.13
CA ASN A 131 -7.19 -30.44 -12.43
C ASN A 131 -8.09 -31.68 -12.41
N SER A 132 -8.67 -32.01 -11.24
CA SER A 132 -9.60 -33.13 -11.06
C SER A 132 -9.01 -34.51 -11.38
N ASN A 133 -7.69 -34.67 -11.25
CA ASN A 133 -6.97 -35.94 -11.45
C ASN A 133 -7.11 -36.86 -10.21
N ASN A 134 -8.34 -37.08 -9.76
CA ASN A 134 -8.62 -37.79 -8.51
C ASN A 134 -8.14 -39.25 -8.55
N GLY A 135 -7.61 -39.71 -7.42
CA GLY A 135 -7.21 -41.09 -7.20
C GLY A 135 -8.37 -42.00 -6.82
N THR A 136 -8.26 -43.26 -7.21
CA THR A 136 -9.12 -44.37 -6.76
C THR A 136 -8.29 -45.34 -5.95
N ASN A 137 -8.63 -45.50 -4.67
CA ASN A 137 -7.90 -46.36 -3.75
C ASN A 137 -8.20 -47.85 -3.99
N THR A 138 -7.16 -48.68 -3.91
CA THR A 138 -7.27 -50.13 -3.74
C THR A 138 -6.46 -50.52 -2.52
N ASN A 139 -7.09 -51.11 -1.50
CA ASN A 139 -6.42 -51.57 -0.27
C ASN A 139 -5.51 -50.52 0.40
N ILE A 140 -5.95 -49.26 0.43
CA ILE A 140 -5.25 -48.16 1.10
C ILE A 140 -5.88 -47.89 2.45
N THR A 141 -5.04 -47.75 3.47
CA THR A 141 -5.42 -47.13 4.75
C THR A 141 -4.62 -45.85 4.93
N TYR A 142 -5.09 -44.94 5.78
CA TYR A 142 -4.38 -43.69 6.08
C TYR A 142 -3.87 -43.72 7.52
N GLY A 143 -2.61 -43.31 7.70
CA GLY A 143 -1.93 -43.26 8.99
C GLY A 143 -1.04 -42.02 9.08
N THR A 144 -0.16 -41.94 10.07
CA THR A 144 0.74 -40.78 10.25
C THR A 144 1.65 -40.61 9.03
N GLY A 145 1.49 -39.48 8.33
CA GLY A 145 2.30 -39.08 7.18
C GLY A 145 3.52 -38.25 7.60
N LYS A 146 4.24 -37.72 6.61
CA LYS A 146 5.24 -36.67 6.86
C LYS A 146 4.55 -35.39 7.34
N PHE A 147 3.37 -35.09 6.80
CA PHE A 147 2.55 -33.94 7.14
C PHE A 147 1.09 -34.37 7.33
N GLY A 148 0.63 -34.40 8.59
CA GLY A 148 -0.71 -34.89 8.88
C GLY A 148 -0.80 -36.39 8.66
N GLN A 149 -1.61 -36.82 7.71
CA GLN A 149 -1.78 -38.22 7.34
C GLN A 149 -1.13 -38.53 5.99
N GLY A 150 -0.74 -39.79 5.79
CA GLY A 150 -0.25 -40.33 4.52
C GLY A 150 -0.92 -41.66 4.20
N ALA A 151 -0.84 -42.08 2.94
CA ALA A 151 -1.40 -43.35 2.48
C ALA A 151 -0.43 -44.50 2.80
N ASN A 152 -0.92 -45.51 3.50
CA ASN A 152 -0.19 -46.75 3.79
C ASN A 152 -0.41 -47.76 2.66
N PHE A 153 0.69 -48.32 2.17
CA PHE A 153 0.73 -49.35 1.14
C PHE A 153 1.29 -50.65 1.72
N ASN A 154 0.62 -51.77 1.42
CA ASN A 154 0.87 -53.07 2.05
C ASN A 154 1.91 -53.95 1.35
N GLY A 155 2.54 -53.49 0.26
CA GLY A 155 3.55 -54.25 -0.47
C GLY A 155 3.04 -55.39 -1.35
N SER A 156 1.73 -55.59 -1.50
CA SER A 156 1.16 -56.73 -2.25
C SER A 156 -0.04 -56.43 -3.15
N SER A 157 -0.84 -55.42 -2.81
CA SER A 157 -2.07 -55.09 -3.56
C SER A 157 -2.49 -53.62 -3.47
N SER A 158 -1.91 -52.87 -2.53
CA SER A 158 -2.23 -51.46 -2.33
C SER A 158 -1.80 -50.61 -3.52
N LYS A 159 -2.70 -49.82 -4.08
CA LYS A 159 -2.39 -48.80 -5.09
C LYS A 159 -3.40 -47.66 -5.07
N ILE A 160 -3.01 -46.52 -5.61
CA ILE A 160 -3.93 -45.44 -5.97
C ILE A 160 -3.87 -45.26 -7.47
N ASN A 161 -5.00 -45.48 -8.15
CA ASN A 161 -5.14 -45.26 -9.58
C ASN A 161 -5.63 -43.84 -9.84
N CYS A 162 -4.80 -42.97 -10.40
CA CYS A 162 -5.13 -41.57 -10.70
C CYS A 162 -5.77 -41.40 -12.08
N GLY A 163 -6.13 -42.50 -12.75
CA GLY A 163 -6.88 -42.51 -13.99
C GLY A 163 -6.01 -42.55 -15.24
N THR A 164 -6.70 -42.39 -16.37
CA THR A 164 -6.12 -42.33 -17.71
C THR A 164 -6.37 -40.95 -18.31
N GLY A 165 -5.32 -40.27 -18.79
CA GLY A 165 -5.44 -38.93 -19.39
C GLY A 165 -4.66 -37.81 -18.68
N ILE A 166 -3.98 -38.11 -17.57
CA ILE A 166 -3.03 -37.18 -16.96
C ILE A 166 -1.93 -36.87 -17.98
N THR A 167 -1.82 -35.59 -18.36
CA THR A 167 -0.89 -35.16 -19.41
C THR A 167 0.19 -34.26 -18.85
N ILE A 168 1.44 -34.72 -18.98
CA ILE A 168 2.64 -33.89 -18.85
C ILE A 168 3.09 -33.46 -20.25
N ASN A 169 3.36 -32.15 -20.44
CA ASN A 169 3.61 -31.42 -21.70
C ASN A 169 4.31 -32.22 -22.83
N GLY A 170 3.60 -33.10 -23.55
CA GLY A 170 4.20 -33.94 -24.61
C GLY A 170 5.45 -34.75 -24.20
N ASN A 171 5.68 -34.92 -22.89
CA ASN A 171 6.93 -35.41 -22.28
C ASN A 171 8.20 -34.59 -22.62
N SER A 172 8.09 -33.31 -22.98
CA SER A 172 9.24 -32.43 -23.22
C SER A 172 9.93 -31.99 -21.93
N CYS A 173 9.17 -31.76 -20.85
CA CYS A 173 9.70 -31.56 -19.51
C CYS A 173 8.65 -31.92 -18.43
N PHE A 174 9.10 -32.29 -17.23
CA PHE A 174 8.22 -32.61 -16.10
C PHE A 174 8.99 -32.68 -14.77
N THR A 175 8.25 -32.72 -13.66
CA THR A 175 8.77 -33.08 -12.33
C THR A 175 7.81 -34.00 -11.61
N PHE A 176 8.32 -35.06 -10.99
CA PHE A 176 7.60 -35.83 -9.99
C PHE A 176 8.25 -35.62 -8.63
N SER A 177 7.45 -35.42 -7.59
CA SER A 177 7.96 -35.27 -6.23
C SER A 177 7.01 -35.92 -5.23
N LEU A 178 7.53 -36.62 -4.23
CA LEU A 178 6.73 -37.19 -3.14
C LEU A 178 7.57 -37.38 -1.87
N TRP A 179 6.90 -37.38 -0.72
CA TRP A 179 7.48 -37.87 0.52
C TRP A 179 7.17 -39.36 0.67
N ALA A 180 8.17 -40.17 0.98
CA ALA A 180 7.96 -41.58 1.27
C ALA A 180 8.77 -42.07 2.46
N LYS A 181 8.19 -42.99 3.22
CA LYS A 181 8.88 -43.84 4.20
C LYS A 181 8.72 -45.29 3.80
N VAL A 182 9.84 -45.95 3.51
CA VAL A 182 9.88 -47.37 3.12
C VAL A 182 9.80 -48.24 4.38
N ASN A 183 8.94 -49.26 4.41
CA ASN A 183 8.92 -50.22 5.53
C ASN A 183 9.87 -51.40 5.27
N ALA A 184 9.95 -51.84 4.01
CA ALA A 184 10.85 -52.89 3.58
C ALA A 184 11.28 -52.64 2.13
N PHE A 185 12.57 -52.84 1.85
CA PHE A 185 13.07 -52.77 0.48
C PHE A 185 12.79 -54.08 -0.25
N GLN A 186 12.12 -53.96 -1.37
CA GLN A 186 11.80 -55.04 -2.32
C GLN A 186 11.71 -54.42 -3.72
N SER A 187 11.47 -55.23 -4.75
CA SER A 187 11.12 -54.74 -6.08
C SER A 187 9.78 -54.00 -6.05
N GLN A 188 9.80 -52.67 -5.96
CA GLN A 188 8.61 -51.84 -5.78
C GLN A 188 8.73 -50.46 -6.42
N ASP A 189 7.61 -49.86 -6.80
CA ASP A 189 7.56 -48.54 -7.42
C ASP A 189 6.84 -47.56 -6.48
N PHE A 190 7.45 -46.40 -6.19
CA PHE A 190 6.74 -45.33 -5.50
C PHE A 190 5.59 -44.79 -6.36
N PHE A 191 5.82 -44.71 -7.67
CA PHE A 191 4.81 -44.43 -8.67
C PHE A 191 5.25 -45.02 -10.01
N SER A 192 4.29 -45.18 -10.92
CA SER A 192 4.55 -45.48 -12.32
C SER A 192 3.61 -44.67 -13.20
N TYR A 193 4.19 -43.96 -14.17
CA TYR A 193 3.48 -43.26 -15.21
C TYR A 193 3.79 -43.94 -16.55
N ASN A 194 2.82 -44.68 -17.07
CA ASN A 194 2.99 -45.49 -18.25
C ASN A 194 2.60 -44.75 -19.53
N ILE A 195 3.45 -44.87 -20.54
CA ILE A 195 3.30 -44.28 -21.86
C ILE A 195 3.25 -45.43 -22.87
N ASN A 196 2.09 -45.63 -23.53
CA ASN A 196 1.87 -46.64 -24.58
C ASN A 196 2.11 -48.10 -24.17
N GLY A 197 2.00 -48.47 -22.88
CA GLY A 197 2.10 -49.86 -22.42
C GLY A 197 3.49 -50.50 -22.52
N THR A 198 4.50 -49.75 -22.98
CA THR A 198 5.88 -50.25 -23.18
C THR A 198 6.90 -49.50 -22.33
N TYR A 199 6.68 -48.22 -22.06
CA TYR A 199 7.63 -47.38 -21.33
C TYR A 199 7.02 -46.77 -20.06
N ASP A 200 7.82 -46.69 -19.00
CA ASP A 200 7.44 -46.13 -17.71
C ASP A 200 8.35 -44.96 -17.32
N ILE A 201 7.75 -43.90 -16.78
CA ILE A 201 8.42 -42.95 -15.90
C ILE A 201 8.13 -43.38 -14.47
N LYS A 202 9.17 -43.63 -13.67
CA LYS A 202 9.03 -44.14 -12.31
C LYS A 202 10.17 -43.74 -11.39
N ILE A 203 9.89 -43.76 -10.09
CA ILE A 203 10.92 -43.82 -9.05
C ILE A 203 10.76 -45.16 -8.33
N GLN A 204 11.81 -45.98 -8.41
CA GLN A 204 11.83 -47.34 -7.91
C GLN A 204 12.88 -47.47 -6.80
N PRO A 205 12.47 -47.58 -5.52
CA PRO A 205 13.38 -47.99 -4.46
C PRO A 205 13.62 -49.51 -4.51
N TYR A 206 14.87 -49.91 -4.36
CA TYR A 206 15.33 -51.29 -4.31
C TYR A 206 16.32 -51.45 -3.15
N PRO A 207 16.59 -52.66 -2.61
CA PRO A 207 17.63 -52.82 -1.60
C PRO A 207 18.96 -52.19 -2.02
N GLY A 208 19.38 -51.13 -1.33
CA GLY A 208 20.63 -50.40 -1.60
C GLY A 208 20.59 -49.40 -2.76
N HIS A 209 19.45 -49.25 -3.44
CA HIS A 209 19.35 -48.43 -4.65
C HIS A 209 18.05 -47.62 -4.72
N VAL A 210 18.08 -46.48 -5.41
CA VAL A 210 16.88 -45.80 -5.88
C VAL A 210 17.07 -45.41 -7.34
N TYR A 211 16.24 -45.98 -8.20
CA TYR A 211 16.24 -45.69 -9.64
C TYR A 211 15.24 -44.58 -9.94
N PHE A 212 15.70 -43.53 -10.61
CA PHE A 212 14.88 -42.47 -11.17
C PHE A 212 14.88 -42.66 -12.69
N GLN A 213 13.82 -43.28 -13.21
CA GLN A 213 13.80 -43.84 -14.55
C GLN A 213 12.77 -43.14 -15.44
N ARG A 214 13.19 -42.89 -16.67
CA ARG A 214 12.35 -42.56 -17.82
C ARG A 214 12.81 -43.44 -18.97
N ASP A 215 11.93 -44.33 -19.41
CA ASP A 215 12.22 -45.30 -20.48
C ASP A 215 13.45 -46.16 -20.12
N ASP A 216 14.41 -46.32 -21.02
CA ASP A 216 15.66 -47.07 -20.76
C ASP A 216 16.73 -46.25 -20.02
N TYR A 217 16.46 -44.98 -19.72
CA TYR A 217 17.40 -44.07 -19.07
C TYR A 217 17.07 -43.92 -17.60
N TYR A 218 18.09 -44.00 -16.75
CA TYR A 218 17.90 -43.85 -15.32
C TYR A 218 19.10 -43.20 -14.64
N VAL A 219 18.82 -42.54 -13.52
CA VAL A 219 19.82 -42.25 -12.50
C VAL A 219 19.71 -43.35 -11.44
N ASP A 220 20.81 -44.06 -11.17
CA ASP A 220 20.91 -45.01 -10.07
C ASP A 220 21.61 -44.35 -8.88
N TYR A 221 20.85 -44.14 -7.80
CA TYR A 221 21.42 -43.69 -6.53
C TYR A 221 21.71 -44.90 -5.63
N THR A 222 22.99 -45.17 -5.39
CA THR A 222 23.45 -46.32 -4.60
C THR A 222 23.60 -46.00 -3.10
N GLY A 223 23.55 -47.03 -2.26
CA GLY A 223 23.73 -46.91 -0.81
C GLY A 223 22.50 -46.46 -0.03
N PHE A 224 21.32 -46.39 -0.64
CA PHE A 224 20.09 -46.02 0.07
C PHE A 224 19.50 -47.20 0.83
N SER A 225 19.36 -47.08 2.16
CA SER A 225 18.84 -48.13 3.03
C SER A 225 18.00 -47.62 4.21
N ASP A 226 17.61 -46.35 4.22
CA ASP A 226 16.82 -45.78 5.32
C ASP A 226 15.35 -46.21 5.21
N VAL A 227 14.89 -46.97 6.21
CA VAL A 227 13.48 -47.38 6.42
C VAL A 227 12.81 -46.65 7.59
N THR A 228 13.57 -45.81 8.29
CA THR A 228 13.16 -45.16 9.54
C THR A 228 12.52 -43.81 9.30
N ASN A 229 13.00 -43.06 8.30
CA ASN A 229 12.60 -41.69 8.06
C ASN A 229 11.80 -41.51 6.76
N PHE A 230 11.01 -40.44 6.73
CA PHE A 230 10.47 -39.91 5.49
C PHE A 230 11.55 -39.12 4.75
N HIS A 231 11.69 -39.39 3.45
CA HIS A 231 12.54 -38.64 2.55
C HIS A 231 11.73 -38.01 1.42
N LEU A 232 12.16 -36.86 0.93
CA LEU A 232 11.62 -36.26 -0.29
C LEU A 232 12.35 -36.83 -1.49
N PHE A 233 11.64 -37.54 -2.36
CA PHE A 233 12.18 -38.01 -3.63
C PHE A 233 11.64 -37.14 -4.76
N THR A 234 12.54 -36.57 -5.56
CA THR A 234 12.16 -35.73 -6.70
C THR A 234 12.93 -36.13 -7.95
N MET A 235 12.22 -36.30 -9.06
CA MET A 235 12.77 -36.46 -10.40
C MET A 235 12.38 -35.26 -11.26
N THR A 236 13.35 -34.60 -11.90
CA THR A 236 13.05 -33.61 -12.94
C THR A 236 13.54 -34.10 -14.30
N TYR A 237 12.84 -33.70 -15.36
CA TYR A 237 13.28 -33.86 -16.74
C TYR A 237 13.12 -32.52 -17.46
N ASP A 238 14.22 -31.97 -17.99
CA ASP A 238 14.28 -30.65 -18.64
C ASP A 238 14.31 -30.73 -20.18
N GLY A 239 13.98 -31.90 -20.74
CA GLY A 239 14.07 -32.15 -22.19
C GLY A 239 15.40 -32.76 -22.61
N THR A 240 16.42 -32.74 -21.75
CA THR A 240 17.73 -33.35 -22.00
C THR A 240 18.18 -34.25 -20.85
N TYR A 241 18.05 -33.79 -19.61
CA TYR A 241 18.55 -34.47 -18.43
C TYR A 241 17.40 -34.95 -17.55
N ILE A 242 17.48 -36.21 -17.13
CA ILE A 242 16.83 -36.70 -15.92
C ILE A 242 17.74 -36.26 -14.75
N LYS A 243 17.21 -35.53 -13.78
CA LYS A 243 17.94 -35.19 -12.55
C LYS A 243 17.19 -35.77 -11.35
N ALA A 244 17.95 -36.43 -10.48
CA ALA A 244 17.44 -37.06 -9.27
C ALA A 244 17.82 -36.22 -8.05
N TYR A 245 16.87 -36.05 -7.15
CA TYR A 245 17.06 -35.33 -5.89
C TYR A 245 16.48 -36.16 -4.74
N ILE A 246 17.22 -36.19 -3.63
CA ILE A 246 16.77 -36.72 -2.35
C ILE A 246 16.97 -35.61 -1.32
N ASP A 247 15.92 -35.33 -0.53
CA ASP A 247 15.93 -34.34 0.54
C ASP A 247 16.42 -32.95 0.11
N GLY A 248 15.96 -32.50 -1.07
CA GLY A 248 16.29 -31.19 -1.61
C GLY A 248 17.66 -31.09 -2.30
N SER A 249 18.48 -32.14 -2.25
CA SER A 249 19.83 -32.15 -2.83
C SER A 249 19.90 -33.04 -4.06
N GLN A 250 20.59 -32.56 -5.11
CA GLN A 250 20.77 -33.36 -6.33
C GLN A 250 21.73 -34.51 -6.05
N VAL A 251 21.30 -35.75 -6.33
CA VAL A 251 22.09 -36.97 -6.09
C VAL A 251 22.65 -37.57 -7.39
N GLY A 252 22.15 -37.14 -8.55
CA GLY A 252 22.68 -37.56 -9.84
C GLY A 252 21.92 -36.99 -11.02
N SER A 253 22.45 -37.21 -12.22
CA SER A 253 21.83 -36.80 -13.48
C SER A 253 22.22 -37.73 -14.62
N GLN A 254 21.29 -37.96 -15.54
CA GLN A 254 21.48 -38.82 -16.70
C GLN A 254 20.93 -38.12 -17.95
N VAL A 255 21.69 -38.14 -19.05
CA VAL A 255 21.19 -37.69 -20.35
C VAL A 255 20.17 -38.71 -20.86
N SER A 256 19.02 -38.23 -21.31
CA SER A 256 17.95 -39.04 -21.92
C SER A 256 17.63 -38.49 -23.31
N SER A 257 17.29 -39.37 -24.25
CA SER A 257 17.03 -38.96 -25.63
C SER A 257 15.82 -38.02 -25.75
N THR A 258 15.96 -37.04 -26.65
CA THR A 258 14.87 -36.15 -27.09
C THR A 258 13.88 -36.95 -27.94
N GLY A 259 12.72 -37.26 -27.36
CA GLY A 259 11.62 -37.91 -28.07
C GLY A 259 10.29 -37.48 -27.48
N SER A 260 9.41 -36.93 -28.30
CA SER A 260 8.04 -36.62 -27.93
C SER A 260 7.19 -37.89 -28.03
N TYR A 261 6.56 -38.27 -26.93
CA TYR A 261 5.64 -39.40 -26.92
C TYR A 261 4.22 -38.91 -27.21
N THR A 262 3.74 -39.09 -28.44
CA THR A 262 2.40 -38.70 -28.90
C THR A 262 1.30 -39.70 -28.51
N ALA A 263 1.49 -40.43 -27.41
CA ALA A 263 0.60 -41.47 -26.91
C ALA A 263 -0.78 -40.94 -26.48
N SER A 264 -1.85 -41.61 -26.91
CA SER A 264 -3.24 -41.29 -26.54
C SER A 264 -3.69 -41.91 -25.20
N ASN A 265 -3.03 -42.96 -24.71
CA ASN A 265 -3.35 -43.61 -23.43
C ASN A 265 -2.18 -43.49 -22.45
N LYS A 266 -2.42 -42.80 -21.32
CA LYS A 266 -1.44 -42.50 -20.27
C LYS A 266 -2.05 -42.83 -18.92
N THR A 267 -1.49 -43.80 -18.19
CA THR A 267 -1.99 -44.26 -16.88
C THR A 267 -1.00 -43.90 -15.78
N PHE A 268 -1.50 -43.38 -14.65
CA PHE A 268 -0.66 -43.01 -13.51
C PHE A 268 -1.11 -43.73 -12.23
N TYR A 269 -0.23 -44.57 -11.68
CA TYR A 269 -0.43 -45.21 -10.39
C TYR A 269 0.55 -44.68 -9.35
N ILE A 270 0.06 -44.48 -8.12
CA ILE A 270 0.89 -44.26 -6.94
C ILE A 270 0.95 -45.58 -6.15
N GLY A 271 2.16 -45.96 -5.75
CA GLY A 271 2.48 -47.11 -4.91
C GLY A 271 2.42 -48.48 -5.61
N ALA A 272 2.38 -48.52 -6.95
CA ALA A 272 2.49 -49.74 -7.74
C ALA A 272 2.88 -49.41 -9.18
N ARG A 273 3.33 -50.43 -9.92
CA ARG A 273 3.45 -50.38 -11.37
C ARG A 273 2.09 -50.47 -12.04
N THR A 274 1.93 -49.84 -13.19
CA THR A 274 0.67 -49.78 -13.95
C THR A 274 0.18 -51.12 -14.48
N ASP A 275 1.06 -52.12 -14.57
CA ASP A 275 0.72 -53.52 -14.90
C ASP A 275 0.18 -54.32 -13.70
N ASN A 276 -0.06 -53.67 -12.55
CA ASN A 276 -0.47 -54.29 -11.29
C ASN A 276 0.59 -55.21 -10.66
N SER A 277 1.87 -54.84 -10.79
CA SER A 277 3.00 -55.46 -10.09
C SER A 277 3.77 -54.44 -9.22
N MET A 278 4.84 -54.88 -8.57
CA MET A 278 5.80 -54.01 -7.85
C MET A 278 5.16 -53.05 -6.84
N TYR A 279 4.30 -53.61 -5.99
CA TYR A 279 3.57 -52.88 -4.96
C TYR A 279 4.51 -52.34 -3.88
N PHE A 280 4.34 -51.06 -3.56
CA PHE A 280 5.08 -50.38 -2.52
C PHE A 280 4.70 -50.86 -1.12
N ASN A 281 5.69 -51.08 -0.26
CA ASN A 281 5.50 -51.36 1.15
C ASN A 281 6.01 -50.18 1.99
N GLY A 282 5.11 -49.33 2.45
CA GLY A 282 5.48 -48.10 3.15
C GLY A 282 4.36 -47.07 3.19
N ILE A 283 4.75 -45.82 3.45
CA ILE A 283 3.84 -44.68 3.51
C ILE A 283 4.27 -43.67 2.46
N ILE A 284 3.33 -43.17 1.65
CA ILE A 284 3.54 -42.05 0.71
C ILE A 284 2.67 -40.88 1.15
N ASP A 285 3.21 -39.67 1.00
CA ASP A 285 2.59 -38.41 1.36
C ASP A 285 2.97 -37.31 0.34
N GLU A 286 2.13 -36.28 0.22
CA GLU A 286 2.44 -35.04 -0.49
C GLU A 286 2.91 -35.24 -1.96
N VAL A 287 2.22 -36.11 -2.71
CA VAL A 287 2.57 -36.44 -4.10
C VAL A 287 2.26 -35.27 -5.02
N ARG A 288 3.25 -34.88 -5.83
CA ARG A 288 3.18 -33.79 -6.80
C ARG A 288 3.64 -34.25 -8.17
N LEU A 289 2.91 -33.81 -9.18
CA LEU A 289 3.28 -33.93 -10.58
C LEU A 289 3.24 -32.56 -11.23
N TYR A 290 4.32 -32.19 -11.90
CA TYR A 290 4.46 -30.95 -12.64
C TYR A 290 4.71 -31.22 -14.12
N ASN A 291 4.17 -30.39 -15.00
CA ASN A 291 4.46 -30.38 -16.44
C ASN A 291 5.70 -29.54 -16.80
N ARG A 292 6.56 -29.24 -15.82
CA ARG A 292 7.82 -28.51 -15.98
C ARG A 292 8.91 -29.10 -15.10
N ALA A 293 10.17 -28.86 -15.45
CA ALA A 293 11.30 -29.14 -14.56
C ALA A 293 11.36 -28.09 -13.44
N LEU A 294 11.36 -28.52 -12.18
CA LEU A 294 11.61 -27.64 -11.04
C LEU A 294 13.11 -27.33 -10.93
N SER A 295 13.44 -26.11 -10.52
CA SER A 295 14.80 -25.72 -10.16
C SER A 295 15.21 -26.32 -8.80
N VAL A 296 16.52 -26.41 -8.54
CA VAL A 296 17.04 -26.88 -7.25
C VAL A 296 16.50 -26.05 -6.06
N THR A 297 16.33 -24.74 -6.24
CA THR A 297 15.78 -23.84 -5.22
C THR A 297 14.32 -24.18 -4.90
N GLU A 298 13.52 -24.49 -5.91
CA GLU A 298 12.13 -24.91 -5.72
C GLU A 298 12.03 -26.28 -5.04
N ILE A 299 12.93 -27.20 -5.37
CA ILE A 299 12.98 -28.52 -4.73
C ILE A 299 13.42 -28.38 -3.26
N GLN A 300 14.37 -27.50 -2.96
CA GLN A 300 14.73 -27.13 -1.59
C GLN A 300 13.58 -26.45 -0.85
N ALA A 301 12.79 -25.62 -1.54
CA ALA A 301 11.57 -25.03 -0.99
C ALA A 301 10.52 -26.10 -0.65
N LEU A 302 10.31 -27.10 -1.52
CA LEU A 302 9.45 -28.26 -1.25
C LEU A 302 9.94 -29.07 -0.04
N TYR A 303 11.26 -29.31 0.07
CA TYR A 303 11.86 -30.05 1.17
C TYR A 303 11.70 -29.33 2.52
N ASN A 304 12.07 -28.04 2.56
CA ASN A 304 12.01 -27.24 3.78
C ASN A 304 10.60 -26.75 4.11
N ARG A 305 9.63 -26.95 3.21
CA ARG A 305 8.30 -26.33 3.25
C ARG A 305 8.38 -24.80 3.32
N ASN A 306 9.41 -24.23 2.69
CA ASN A 306 9.61 -22.79 2.62
C ASN A 306 8.88 -22.24 1.41
N ASN A 307 7.97 -21.30 1.59
CA ASN A 307 7.45 -20.52 0.47
C ASN A 307 8.28 -19.25 0.30
N LEU A 308 9.21 -19.24 -0.66
CA LEU A 308 10.10 -18.10 -0.93
C LEU A 308 9.43 -17.01 -1.78
N VAL A 309 8.12 -16.79 -1.61
CA VAL A 309 7.43 -15.71 -2.31
C VAL A 309 7.93 -14.37 -1.77
N GLN A 310 8.48 -13.55 -2.65
CA GLN A 310 8.93 -12.20 -2.33
C GLN A 310 7.85 -11.20 -2.69
N VAL A 311 7.61 -10.25 -1.79
CA VAL A 311 6.70 -9.12 -2.02
C VAL A 311 7.52 -7.85 -1.99
N GLN A 312 7.38 -7.02 -3.03
CA GLN A 312 8.06 -5.73 -3.14
C GLN A 312 7.09 -4.63 -3.51
N LEU A 313 7.35 -3.42 -3.00
CA LEU A 313 6.73 -2.19 -3.52
C LEU A 313 7.69 -1.53 -4.50
N THR A 314 7.23 -1.23 -5.70
CA THR A 314 8.05 -0.55 -6.72
C THR A 314 7.40 0.73 -7.20
N LYS A 315 8.23 1.75 -7.48
CA LYS A 315 7.81 3.03 -8.04
C LYS A 315 8.94 3.57 -8.92
N SER A 316 8.58 4.13 -10.08
CA SER A 316 9.57 4.66 -11.02
C SER A 316 10.46 5.71 -10.36
N GLY A 317 11.78 5.58 -10.55
CA GLY A 317 12.78 6.47 -9.95
C GLY A 317 12.99 6.31 -8.44
N GLN A 318 12.44 5.25 -7.82
CA GLN A 318 12.63 4.94 -6.41
C GLN A 318 13.26 3.55 -6.23
N THR A 319 13.98 3.35 -5.13
CA THR A 319 14.47 2.02 -4.75
C THR A 319 13.30 1.13 -4.36
N ALA A 320 13.28 -0.12 -4.82
CA ALA A 320 12.24 -1.08 -4.46
C ALA A 320 12.27 -1.36 -2.95
N ILE A 321 11.09 -1.37 -2.32
CA ILE A 321 10.95 -1.67 -0.89
C ILE A 321 10.63 -3.16 -0.77
N THR A 322 11.52 -3.92 -0.14
CA THR A 322 11.28 -5.35 0.12
C THR A 322 10.43 -5.51 1.36
N CYS A 323 9.29 -6.18 1.21
CA CYS A 323 8.40 -6.48 2.32
C CYS A 323 8.70 -7.87 2.88
N ASN A 324 8.38 -8.06 4.16
CA ASN A 324 8.81 -9.19 4.96
C ASN A 324 7.62 -9.99 5.49
N SER A 325 7.90 -11.23 5.91
CA SER A 325 6.98 -12.08 6.70
C SER A 325 5.70 -12.55 6.01
N PHE A 326 5.55 -12.35 4.69
CA PHE A 326 4.45 -12.98 3.94
C PHE A 326 4.63 -14.49 3.88
N THR A 327 3.56 -15.24 4.15
CA THR A 327 3.54 -16.70 3.98
C THR A 327 2.41 -17.10 3.03
N LEU A 328 2.59 -18.22 2.31
CA LEU A 328 1.51 -18.79 1.50
C LEU A 328 0.43 -19.31 2.44
N THR A 329 -0.81 -18.85 2.25
CA THR A 329 -1.96 -19.55 2.81
C THR A 329 -2.45 -20.62 1.85
N ASN A 330 -2.47 -20.31 0.56
CA ASN A 330 -2.76 -21.22 -0.56
C ASN A 330 -2.29 -20.55 -1.88
N SER A 331 -2.44 -21.19 -3.02
CA SER A 331 -2.02 -20.65 -4.33
C SER A 331 -2.70 -19.35 -4.80
N THR A 332 -3.70 -18.84 -4.08
CA THR A 332 -4.38 -17.58 -4.41
C THR A 332 -4.22 -16.49 -3.35
N THR A 333 -3.65 -16.83 -2.19
CA THR A 333 -3.61 -15.92 -1.03
C THR A 333 -2.25 -15.97 -0.32
N LEU A 334 -1.66 -14.80 -0.09
CA LEU A 334 -0.61 -14.61 0.90
C LEU A 334 -1.21 -14.03 2.19
N SER A 335 -0.71 -14.51 3.32
CA SER A 335 -1.08 -14.07 4.67
C SER A 335 -0.50 -12.69 5.01
N SER A 336 -0.60 -12.27 6.27
CA SER A 336 -0.12 -10.97 6.70
C SER A 336 1.41 -10.85 6.63
N GLY A 337 1.89 -9.76 6.04
CA GLY A 337 3.30 -9.37 6.00
C GLY A 337 3.46 -7.87 6.20
N SER A 338 4.68 -7.36 6.32
CA SER A 338 4.94 -5.94 6.59
C SER A 338 5.92 -5.31 5.61
N CYS A 339 5.68 -4.06 5.24
CA CYS A 339 6.56 -3.31 4.35
C CYS A 339 7.25 -2.16 5.13
N PRO A 340 8.59 -2.06 5.13
CA PRO A 340 9.32 -1.00 5.81
C PRO A 340 9.27 0.31 4.99
N VAL A 341 8.17 1.04 5.08
CA VAL A 341 7.89 2.24 4.27
C VAL A 341 8.45 3.55 4.84
N THR A 342 9.15 3.52 5.97
CA THR A 342 9.71 4.72 6.60
C THR A 342 10.67 5.45 5.65
N GLY A 343 10.39 6.73 5.39
CA GLY A 343 11.20 7.56 4.47
C GLY A 343 10.90 7.34 2.99
N ALA A 344 9.95 6.46 2.65
CA ALA A 344 9.54 6.25 1.26
C ALA A 344 8.77 7.47 0.72
N ALA A 345 8.94 7.74 -0.58
CA ALA A 345 8.21 8.79 -1.25
C ALA A 345 6.70 8.50 -1.26
N ALA A 346 5.89 9.50 -0.86
CA ALA A 346 4.44 9.40 -0.91
C ALA A 346 3.90 9.22 -2.35
N GLY A 347 2.69 8.68 -2.46
CA GLY A 347 1.99 8.42 -3.71
C GLY A 347 1.73 6.94 -3.97
N GLN A 348 1.35 6.61 -5.20
CA GLN A 348 1.04 5.25 -5.63
C GLN A 348 2.32 4.45 -5.92
N TRP A 349 2.32 3.20 -5.45
CA TRP A 349 3.34 2.18 -5.64
C TRP A 349 2.70 0.93 -6.22
N ASN A 350 3.43 0.24 -7.08
CA ASN A 350 3.06 -1.08 -7.57
C ASN A 350 3.37 -2.12 -6.51
N VAL A 351 2.55 -3.16 -6.41
CA VAL A 351 2.86 -4.35 -5.62
C VAL A 351 3.32 -5.44 -6.56
N VAL A 352 4.55 -5.91 -6.35
CA VAL A 352 5.16 -6.98 -7.13
C VAL A 352 5.27 -8.21 -6.23
N VAL A 353 4.71 -9.32 -6.70
CA VAL A 353 4.85 -10.63 -6.06
C VAL A 353 5.70 -11.49 -6.98
N THR A 354 6.82 -11.99 -6.46
CA THR A 354 7.75 -12.86 -7.19
C THR A 354 7.78 -14.23 -6.55
N ASN A 355 7.52 -15.24 -7.35
CA ASN A 355 7.57 -16.63 -6.91
C ASN A 355 9.02 -17.15 -6.88
N PRO A 356 9.26 -18.30 -6.23
CA PRO A 356 10.61 -18.89 -6.14
C PRO A 356 11.25 -19.24 -7.50
N ASP A 357 10.44 -19.41 -8.55
CA ASP A 357 10.89 -19.66 -9.93
C ASP A 357 11.31 -18.39 -10.69
N GLY A 358 11.16 -17.21 -10.07
CA GLY A 358 11.44 -15.90 -10.66
C GLY A 358 10.26 -15.30 -11.44
N GLY A 359 9.15 -16.00 -11.60
CA GLY A 359 7.93 -15.47 -12.20
C GLY A 359 7.32 -14.37 -11.32
N SER A 360 7.01 -13.21 -11.91
CA SER A 360 6.51 -12.05 -11.16
C SER A 360 5.18 -11.51 -11.68
N GLY A 361 4.31 -11.16 -10.75
CA GLY A 361 3.01 -10.52 -10.97
C GLY A 361 3.01 -9.12 -10.40
N THR A 362 2.43 -8.16 -11.12
CA THR A 362 2.37 -6.77 -10.67
C THR A 362 0.94 -6.28 -10.58
N LEU A 363 0.52 -5.85 -9.40
CA LEU A 363 -0.64 -4.99 -9.22
C LEU A 363 -0.19 -3.54 -9.34
N THR A 364 -0.49 -2.93 -10.49
CA THR A 364 -0.11 -1.54 -10.77
C THR A 364 -0.87 -0.59 -9.86
N ASN A 365 -0.19 0.39 -9.25
CA ASN A 365 -0.76 1.33 -8.29
C ASN A 365 -1.56 0.67 -7.15
N GLY A 366 -1.22 -0.58 -6.81
CA GLY A 366 -1.95 -1.37 -5.83
C GLY A 366 -1.86 -0.83 -4.41
N PHE A 367 -0.79 -0.12 -4.08
CA PHE A 367 -0.49 0.35 -2.73
C PHE A 367 -0.23 1.86 -2.72
N THR A 368 -0.80 2.59 -1.75
CA THR A 368 -0.60 4.03 -1.60
C THR A 368 0.11 4.36 -0.29
N ILE A 369 1.21 5.10 -0.40
CA ILE A 369 1.93 5.66 0.74
C ILE A 369 1.47 7.11 0.91
N ASN A 370 0.84 7.44 2.04
CA ASN A 370 0.37 8.78 2.33
C ASN A 370 1.44 9.59 3.06
N THR A 371 1.53 10.89 2.75
CA THR A 371 2.29 11.84 3.56
C THR A 371 1.78 11.83 5.00
N PRO A 372 2.67 11.82 6.01
CA PRO A 372 2.24 11.99 7.40
C PRO A 372 1.48 13.30 7.55
N ALA A 373 0.35 13.27 8.26
CA ALA A 373 -0.33 14.50 8.61
C ALA A 373 0.55 15.32 9.57
N THR A 374 0.50 16.65 9.45
CA THR A 374 1.13 17.61 10.36
C THR A 374 0.05 18.41 11.11
N ILE A 375 0.44 19.20 12.12
CA ILE A 375 -0.49 20.16 12.73
C ILE A 375 -0.93 21.23 11.69
N PRO A 376 -2.09 21.89 11.88
CA PRO A 376 -2.56 22.94 10.97
C PRO A 376 -1.61 24.15 10.91
N ALA A 377 -1.55 24.83 9.77
CA ALA A 377 -0.75 26.04 9.58
C ALA A 377 -1.65 27.27 9.45
N LEU A 378 -1.31 28.34 10.20
CA LEU A 378 -2.09 29.57 10.24
C LEU A 378 -1.21 30.82 10.05
N THR A 379 -1.78 31.85 9.45
CA THR A 379 -1.14 33.14 9.21
C THR A 379 -2.12 34.30 9.45
N SER A 380 -1.62 35.53 9.34
CA SER A 380 -2.43 36.76 9.26
C SER A 380 -3.44 36.92 10.40
N PRO A 381 -3.00 37.03 11.67
CA PRO A 381 -3.91 37.41 12.74
C PRO A 381 -4.56 38.77 12.43
N THR A 382 -5.88 38.89 12.56
CA THR A 382 -6.64 40.12 12.28
C THR A 382 -7.43 40.59 13.49
N ALA A 383 -7.49 41.91 13.70
CA ALA A 383 -8.25 42.54 14.77
C ALA A 383 -8.98 43.76 14.21
N THR A 384 -10.30 43.80 14.37
CA THR A 384 -11.17 44.93 13.96
C THR A 384 -12.25 45.18 15.00
N LEU A 385 -13.03 46.26 14.84
CA LEU A 385 -14.14 46.61 15.75
C LEU A 385 -13.71 46.63 17.23
N ILE A 386 -12.54 47.21 17.50
CA ILE A 386 -11.95 47.27 18.84
C ILE A 386 -12.74 48.29 19.66
N THR A 387 -13.29 47.83 20.78
CA THR A 387 -13.96 48.65 21.79
C THR A 387 -13.17 48.62 23.09
N SER A 388 -13.76 49.10 24.18
CA SER A 388 -13.11 49.05 25.49
C SER A 388 -13.02 47.63 26.04
N ASN A 389 -13.94 46.73 25.69
CA ASN A 389 -13.97 45.38 26.26
C ASN A 389 -14.20 44.26 25.23
N SER A 390 -14.14 44.59 23.94
CA SER A 390 -14.37 43.64 22.86
C SER A 390 -13.56 43.97 21.61
N ALA A 391 -13.39 42.96 20.75
CA ALA A 391 -12.85 43.09 19.40
C ALA A 391 -13.34 41.93 18.54
N THR A 392 -13.32 42.07 17.23
CA THR A 392 -13.45 40.94 16.29
C THR A 392 -12.05 40.45 15.96
N LEU A 393 -11.74 39.21 16.37
CA LEU A 393 -10.44 38.58 16.16
C LEU A 393 -10.53 37.46 15.12
N GLY A 394 -9.48 37.30 14.34
CA GLY A 394 -9.43 36.28 13.30
C GLY A 394 -8.02 35.87 12.91
N ALA A 395 -7.94 34.89 12.01
CA ALA A 395 -6.72 34.47 11.34
C ALA A 395 -7.07 33.79 10.00
N ASN A 396 -6.06 33.41 9.23
CA ASN A 396 -6.21 32.61 8.02
C ASN A 396 -5.54 31.23 8.20
N ILE A 397 -6.30 30.16 8.05
CA ILE A 397 -5.76 28.79 8.04
C ILE A 397 -5.31 28.48 6.61
N THR A 398 -4.00 28.38 6.41
CA THR A 398 -3.38 28.15 5.10
C THR A 398 -3.23 26.68 4.76
N SER A 399 -3.25 25.80 5.76
CA SER A 399 -3.25 24.34 5.57
C SER A 399 -3.85 23.64 6.79
N ASP A 400 -4.59 22.56 6.56
CA ASP A 400 -5.09 21.64 7.58
C ASP A 400 -4.03 20.61 8.01
N GLY A 401 -2.85 20.61 7.37
CA GLY A 401 -1.80 19.63 7.63
C GLY A 401 -2.13 18.22 7.14
N GLY A 402 -3.10 18.04 6.24
CA GLY A 402 -3.47 16.73 5.70
C GLY A 402 -4.36 15.88 6.61
N ALA A 403 -4.91 16.46 7.68
CA ALA A 403 -5.94 15.85 8.52
C ALA A 403 -7.05 16.86 8.82
N THR A 404 -8.30 16.38 8.88
CA THR A 404 -9.48 17.21 9.09
C THR A 404 -9.36 18.07 10.35
N ILE A 405 -9.66 19.37 10.22
CA ILE A 405 -9.70 20.30 11.35
C ILE A 405 -10.95 20.01 12.19
N THR A 406 -10.75 19.77 13.48
CA THR A 406 -11.83 19.50 14.45
C THR A 406 -12.32 20.77 15.14
N THR A 407 -11.44 21.74 15.33
CA THR A 407 -11.76 23.02 16.00
C THR A 407 -10.87 24.14 15.44
N ARG A 408 -11.42 25.36 15.29
CA ARG A 408 -10.65 26.58 15.05
C ARG A 408 -11.21 27.77 15.82
N GLY A 409 -10.39 28.79 16.07
CA GLY A 409 -10.82 30.01 16.75
C GLY A 409 -9.65 30.90 17.18
N THR A 410 -9.82 31.69 18.24
CA THR A 410 -8.77 32.60 18.75
C THR A 410 -8.49 32.44 20.24
N CYS A 411 -7.22 32.59 20.61
CA CYS A 411 -6.71 32.65 21.98
C CYS A 411 -6.16 34.06 22.25
N TRP A 412 -6.25 34.55 23.48
CA TRP A 412 -5.73 35.88 23.83
C TRP A 412 -5.15 35.92 25.25
N GLY A 413 -4.28 36.90 25.48
CA GLY A 413 -3.69 37.20 26.78
C GLY A 413 -3.11 38.60 26.85
N THR A 414 -2.62 39.00 28.03
CA THR A 414 -1.88 40.27 28.24
C THR A 414 -0.37 40.09 28.10
N SER A 415 0.06 38.94 27.60
CA SER A 415 1.46 38.60 27.29
C SER A 415 1.52 37.89 25.95
N ALA A 416 2.67 38.00 25.28
CA ALA A 416 2.91 37.40 23.98
C ALA A 416 2.72 35.87 23.99
N ALA A 417 2.49 35.30 22.81
CA ALA A 417 2.28 33.88 22.55
C ALA A 417 1.12 33.20 23.32
N PRO A 418 -0.10 33.77 23.34
CA PRO A 418 -1.21 33.19 24.09
C PRO A 418 -1.64 31.83 23.51
N THR A 419 -1.68 30.82 24.37
CA THR A 419 -2.21 29.48 24.10
C THR A 419 -3.40 29.11 25.00
N SER A 420 -3.81 30.04 25.88
CA SER A 420 -4.94 29.92 26.81
C SER A 420 -6.03 30.95 26.47
N ASN A 421 -7.18 30.90 27.18
CA ASN A 421 -8.38 31.71 26.90
C ASN A 421 -8.93 31.57 25.46
N CYS A 422 -8.71 30.40 24.87
CA CYS A 422 -9.16 30.07 23.53
C CYS A 422 -10.67 29.91 23.46
N ILE A 423 -11.29 30.47 22.42
CA ILE A 423 -12.70 30.25 22.09
C ILE A 423 -12.77 29.79 20.65
N ALA A 424 -13.52 28.71 20.41
CA ALA A 424 -13.81 28.21 19.09
C ALA A 424 -14.84 29.09 18.39
N GLU A 425 -14.67 29.30 17.09
CA GLU A 425 -15.66 30.00 16.25
C GLU A 425 -16.62 29.03 15.53
N GLY A 426 -16.33 27.72 15.58
CA GLY A 426 -17.24 26.64 15.19
C GLY A 426 -17.03 26.06 13.79
N GLY A 427 -16.21 26.67 12.92
CA GLY A 427 -15.88 26.12 11.62
C GLY A 427 -14.79 25.04 11.64
N THR A 428 -14.77 24.22 10.59
CA THR A 428 -13.82 23.11 10.39
C THR A 428 -13.09 23.17 9.04
N SER A 429 -13.32 24.21 8.24
CA SER A 429 -12.64 24.42 6.96
C SER A 429 -11.36 25.22 7.11
N THR A 430 -10.50 25.17 6.08
CA THR A 430 -9.40 26.13 5.91
C THR A 430 -9.92 27.50 5.47
N GLY A 431 -9.04 28.51 5.44
CA GLY A 431 -9.36 29.86 5.02
C GLY A 431 -9.47 30.86 6.17
N ILE A 432 -9.94 32.06 5.81
CA ILE A 432 -10.09 33.18 6.74
C ILE A 432 -11.28 32.92 7.65
N PHE A 433 -11.09 33.17 8.94
CA PHE A 433 -12.16 33.21 9.92
C PHE A 433 -12.00 34.45 10.80
N ALA A 434 -13.11 34.96 11.32
CA ALA A 434 -13.13 36.03 12.30
C ALA A 434 -14.40 35.92 13.14
N HIS A 435 -14.29 36.17 14.45
CA HIS A 435 -15.41 36.15 15.36
C HIS A 435 -15.25 37.17 16.48
N SER A 436 -16.36 37.53 17.12
CA SER A 436 -16.34 38.48 18.23
C SER A 436 -15.72 37.84 19.48
N ARG A 437 -14.96 38.67 20.20
CA ARG A 437 -14.42 38.39 21.53
C ARG A 437 -14.88 39.50 22.47
N THR A 438 -15.50 39.12 23.58
CA THR A 438 -15.94 40.02 24.65
C THR A 438 -15.19 39.69 25.95
N GLY A 439 -15.29 40.58 26.94
CA GLY A 439 -14.65 40.40 28.25
C GLY A 439 -13.15 40.71 28.25
N LEU A 440 -12.67 41.46 27.26
CA LEU A 440 -11.29 41.93 27.25
C LEU A 440 -11.10 43.01 28.32
N PRO A 441 -9.94 43.06 28.99
CA PRO A 441 -9.62 44.14 29.92
C PRO A 441 -9.65 45.51 29.24
N ASN A 442 -10.21 46.51 29.93
CA ASN A 442 -10.30 47.88 29.41
C ASN A 442 -8.92 48.54 29.32
N PHE A 443 -8.71 49.35 28.28
CA PHE A 443 -7.48 50.14 28.07
C PHE A 443 -6.18 49.35 28.28
N THR A 444 -6.14 48.11 27.78
CA THR A 444 -5.06 47.15 28.03
C THR A 444 -4.50 46.64 26.70
N LEU A 445 -3.19 46.48 26.62
CA LEU A 445 -2.53 45.82 25.49
C LEU A 445 -2.86 44.32 25.51
N ILE A 446 -3.49 43.86 24.44
CA ILE A 446 -3.90 42.47 24.23
C ILE A 446 -3.04 41.86 23.14
N TYR A 447 -2.50 40.67 23.40
CA TYR A 447 -1.91 39.77 22.42
C TYR A 447 -2.91 38.67 22.09
N TYR A 448 -2.96 38.25 20.84
CA TYR A 448 -3.85 37.16 20.41
C TYR A 448 -3.23 36.32 19.28
N ARG A 449 -3.73 35.10 19.15
CA ARG A 449 -3.40 34.16 18.06
C ARG A 449 -4.66 33.48 17.56
N GLY A 450 -4.74 33.23 16.25
CA GLY A 450 -5.63 32.21 15.72
C GLY A 450 -5.08 30.81 16.03
N TYR A 451 -5.96 29.85 16.26
CA TYR A 451 -5.60 28.44 16.42
C TYR A 451 -6.49 27.54 15.57
N ALA A 452 -5.97 26.38 15.20
CA ALA A 452 -6.75 25.28 14.65
C ALA A 452 -6.18 23.93 15.10
N THR A 453 -7.05 22.95 15.31
CA THR A 453 -6.70 21.61 15.82
C THR A 453 -7.13 20.55 14.81
N ASN A 454 -6.28 19.56 14.58
CA ASN A 454 -6.61 18.33 13.86
C ASN A 454 -6.20 17.09 14.70
N SER A 455 -6.22 15.89 14.11
CA SER A 455 -5.82 14.66 14.81
C SER A 455 -4.35 14.60 15.22
N VAL A 456 -3.48 15.43 14.64
CA VAL A 456 -2.04 15.50 14.96
C VAL A 456 -1.78 16.46 16.12
N GLY A 457 -2.51 17.57 16.19
CA GLY A 457 -2.35 18.56 17.26
C GLY A 457 -2.92 19.93 16.90
N THR A 458 -2.49 20.94 17.67
CA THR A 458 -2.96 22.34 17.51
C THR A 458 -1.86 23.22 16.93
N GLY A 459 -2.16 23.88 15.82
CA GLY A 459 -1.35 24.94 15.23
C GLY A 459 -1.83 26.32 15.65
N TYR A 460 -0.92 27.29 15.65
CA TYR A 460 -1.20 28.68 15.99
C TYR A 460 -0.62 29.63 14.94
N SER A 461 -1.28 30.78 14.73
CA SER A 461 -0.70 31.89 13.96
C SER A 461 0.44 32.57 14.72
N ALA A 462 1.15 33.47 14.03
CA ALA A 462 1.95 34.50 14.71
C ALA A 462 1.08 35.37 15.63
N ASP A 463 1.72 36.11 16.54
CA ASP A 463 1.05 37.08 17.43
C ASP A 463 0.47 38.24 16.63
N GLY A 464 -0.80 38.53 16.88
CA GLY A 464 -1.36 39.86 16.68
C GLY A 464 -1.45 40.61 18.01
N SER A 465 -1.50 41.94 17.95
CA SER A 465 -1.69 42.76 19.16
C SER A 465 -2.49 44.02 18.88
N PHE A 466 -3.25 44.48 19.87
CA PHE A 466 -3.94 45.77 19.86
C PHE A 466 -4.16 46.25 21.30
N THR A 467 -4.43 47.54 21.49
CA THR A 467 -4.86 48.06 22.80
C THR A 467 -6.37 48.33 22.75
N THR A 468 -7.12 47.81 23.71
CA THR A 468 -8.55 48.13 23.85
C THR A 468 -8.75 49.61 24.10
N THR A 469 -9.88 50.17 23.66
CA THR A 469 -10.12 51.61 23.83
C THR A 469 -10.46 51.97 25.28
N ALA A 470 -10.39 53.26 25.61
CA ALA A 470 -10.87 53.73 26.91
C ALA A 470 -12.40 53.54 27.02
N THR A 471 -12.89 53.26 28.22
CA THR A 471 -14.33 53.00 28.44
C THR A 471 -15.15 54.25 28.13
N PRO A 472 -16.19 54.18 27.28
CA PRO A 472 -17.01 55.34 26.97
C PRO A 472 -17.66 55.97 28.23
N ALA A 473 -17.81 57.29 28.23
CA ALA A 473 -18.57 58.05 29.21
C ALA A 473 -19.28 59.22 28.52
N THR A 474 -20.60 59.32 28.67
CA THR A 474 -21.39 60.39 28.05
C THR A 474 -21.66 61.49 29.08
N VAL A 475 -21.37 62.74 28.72
CA VAL A 475 -21.78 63.94 29.46
C VAL A 475 -22.95 64.56 28.72
N ASP A 476 -24.13 64.47 29.30
CA ASP A 476 -25.37 65.02 28.73
C ASP A 476 -25.72 66.34 29.40
N TRP A 477 -25.50 67.46 28.71
CA TRP A 477 -25.67 68.80 29.26
C TRP A 477 -27.13 69.21 29.54
N ASN A 478 -28.14 68.38 29.22
CA ASN A 478 -29.50 68.57 29.71
C ASN A 478 -29.63 68.26 31.21
N ASN A 479 -28.75 67.42 31.77
CA ASN A 479 -28.82 67.02 33.16
C ASN A 479 -28.42 68.17 34.10
N SER A 480 -27.41 68.96 33.72
CA SER A 480 -26.93 70.13 34.46
C SER A 480 -25.85 70.84 33.65
N ASN A 481 -25.72 72.16 33.86
CA ASN A 481 -24.58 72.93 33.33
C ASN A 481 -23.27 72.63 34.07
N VAL A 482 -23.33 72.01 35.25
CA VAL A 482 -22.19 71.53 36.03
C VAL A 482 -22.35 70.04 36.26
N GLN A 483 -21.41 69.25 35.77
CA GLN A 483 -21.42 67.79 35.95
C GLN A 483 -20.11 67.32 36.55
N GLU A 484 -20.18 66.20 37.26
CA GLU A 484 -19.07 65.59 37.95
C GLU A 484 -18.96 64.13 37.54
N ILE A 485 -17.75 63.71 37.18
CA ILE A 485 -17.47 62.32 36.81
C ILE A 485 -16.26 61.82 37.57
N THR A 486 -16.44 60.70 38.27
CA THR A 486 -15.34 59.95 38.88
C THR A 486 -14.80 58.90 37.91
N LEU A 487 -13.52 59.03 37.58
CA LEU A 487 -12.76 58.12 36.74
C LEU A 487 -12.34 56.89 37.56
N THR A 488 -13.07 55.79 37.40
CA THR A 488 -12.69 54.47 37.94
C THR A 488 -11.85 53.63 36.97
N ALA A 489 -11.73 54.09 35.73
CA ALA A 489 -10.94 53.50 34.64
C ALA A 489 -10.60 54.61 33.64
N ALA A 490 -9.71 54.35 32.67
CA ALA A 490 -9.51 55.27 31.57
C ALA A 490 -10.84 55.48 30.81
N ARG A 491 -11.21 56.74 30.53
CA ARG A 491 -12.50 57.08 29.89
C ARG A 491 -12.33 57.77 28.55
N SER A 492 -13.26 57.52 27.63
CA SER A 492 -13.44 58.33 26.42
C SER A 492 -14.74 59.11 26.54
N PHE A 493 -14.66 60.44 26.57
CA PHE A 493 -15.83 61.28 26.74
C PHE A 493 -16.57 61.53 25.42
N THR A 494 -17.90 61.59 25.51
CA THR A 494 -18.80 62.10 24.47
C THR A 494 -19.69 63.16 25.10
N PHE A 495 -19.74 64.36 24.51
CA PHE A 495 -20.56 65.46 25.02
C PHE A 495 -21.80 65.65 24.15
N THR A 496 -22.98 65.65 24.77
CA THR A 496 -24.27 65.75 24.06
C THR A 496 -25.12 66.90 24.62
N ASN A 497 -26.06 67.36 23.80
CA ASN A 497 -27.09 68.34 24.18
C ASN A 497 -26.56 69.71 24.66
N GLY A 498 -25.37 70.12 24.22
CA GLY A 498 -24.89 71.50 24.38
C GLY A 498 -25.79 72.49 23.64
N LYS A 499 -26.16 73.59 24.29
CA LYS A 499 -26.93 74.69 23.70
C LYS A 499 -25.98 75.82 23.31
N SER A 500 -26.17 76.40 22.12
CA SER A 500 -25.30 77.48 21.64
C SER A 500 -25.29 78.66 22.62
N GLY A 501 -24.10 79.17 22.95
CA GLY A 501 -23.88 80.18 24.00
C GLY A 501 -23.86 79.62 25.43
N GLY A 502 -24.12 78.33 25.62
CA GLY A 502 -24.12 77.67 26.93
C GLY A 502 -22.72 77.60 27.55
N VAL A 503 -22.66 77.84 28.86
CA VAL A 503 -21.45 77.73 29.67
C VAL A 503 -21.55 76.50 30.56
N TYR A 504 -20.55 75.63 30.45
CA TYR A 504 -20.55 74.31 31.07
C TYR A 504 -19.31 74.10 31.92
N SER A 505 -19.42 73.36 33.01
CA SER A 505 -18.28 72.92 33.83
C SER A 505 -18.31 71.41 34.03
N LEU A 506 -17.18 70.75 33.75
CA LEU A 506 -16.99 69.34 34.05
C LEU A 506 -15.95 69.20 35.16
N LEU A 507 -16.36 68.64 36.30
CA LEU A 507 -15.49 68.20 37.37
C LEU A 507 -15.09 66.75 37.10
N ILE A 508 -13.80 66.47 37.19
CA ILE A 508 -13.20 65.19 36.84
C ILE A 508 -12.42 64.70 38.05
N ASN A 509 -12.92 63.64 38.68
CA ASN A 509 -12.28 63.08 39.87
C ASN A 509 -11.48 61.83 39.49
N GLN A 510 -10.22 61.76 39.88
CA GLN A 510 -9.50 60.49 39.92
C GLN A 510 -10.05 59.61 41.05
N ASP A 511 -10.07 58.29 40.86
CA ASP A 511 -10.38 57.35 41.95
C ASP A 511 -9.27 57.33 43.03
N ALA A 512 -9.46 56.51 44.07
CA ALA A 512 -8.53 56.36 45.17
C ALA A 512 -7.14 55.82 44.78
N THR A 513 -6.94 55.38 43.54
CA THR A 513 -5.65 54.89 43.02
C THR A 513 -5.01 55.85 42.02
N GLY A 514 -5.81 56.64 41.30
CA GLY A 514 -5.32 57.56 40.27
C GLY A 514 -4.86 56.87 38.98
N GLY A 515 -4.16 57.62 38.14
CA GLY A 515 -3.56 57.14 36.89
C GLY A 515 -4.55 56.97 35.74
N ARG A 516 -5.82 57.42 35.87
CA ARG A 516 -6.83 57.23 34.82
C ARG A 516 -6.66 58.26 33.72
N ALA A 517 -6.50 57.77 32.49
CA ALA A 517 -6.40 58.59 31.29
C ALA A 517 -7.77 59.02 30.77
N ILE A 518 -7.79 60.16 30.08
CA ILE A 518 -8.99 60.73 29.46
C ILE A 518 -8.74 60.89 27.97
N THR A 519 -9.65 60.36 27.16
CA THR A 519 -9.75 60.66 25.73
C THR A 519 -10.89 61.65 25.54
N TRP A 520 -10.57 62.81 24.97
CA TRP A 520 -11.52 63.90 24.75
C TRP A 520 -12.19 63.78 23.38
N PRO A 521 -13.49 64.17 23.25
CA PRO A 521 -14.14 64.15 21.96
C PRO A 521 -13.54 65.24 21.05
N SER A 522 -13.51 64.98 19.74
CA SER A 522 -12.84 65.85 18.74
C SER A 522 -13.45 67.25 18.61
N ASN A 523 -14.68 67.44 19.08
CA ASN A 523 -15.37 68.73 19.13
C ASN A 523 -15.04 69.55 20.38
N VAL A 524 -14.18 69.06 21.29
CA VAL A 524 -13.55 69.88 22.33
C VAL A 524 -12.33 70.59 21.74
N LYS A 525 -12.29 71.92 21.87
CA LYS A 525 -11.20 72.77 21.37
C LYS A 525 -10.49 73.43 22.54
N TRP A 526 -9.19 73.17 22.65
CA TRP A 526 -8.35 73.63 23.76
C TRP A 526 -7.70 74.97 23.47
N ILE A 527 -7.50 75.76 24.51
CA ILE A 527 -6.60 76.93 24.46
C ILE A 527 -5.19 76.41 24.15
N GLY A 528 -4.57 76.93 23.09
CA GLY A 528 -3.26 76.45 22.61
C GLY A 528 -3.32 75.21 21.72
N GLY A 529 -4.50 74.70 21.39
CA GLY A 529 -4.70 73.66 20.37
C GLY A 529 -4.56 72.21 20.86
N THR A 530 -3.96 71.97 22.04
CA THR A 530 -3.79 70.64 22.62
C THR A 530 -4.41 70.54 24.01
N ALA A 531 -4.93 69.37 24.38
CA ALA A 531 -5.39 69.12 25.74
C ALA A 531 -4.23 69.31 26.73
N PRO A 532 -4.44 69.99 27.87
CA PRO A 532 -3.41 70.03 28.91
C PRO A 532 -3.26 68.65 29.56
N THR A 533 -2.18 68.49 30.31
CA THR A 533 -1.99 67.32 31.18
C THR A 533 -2.90 67.45 32.40
N PHE A 534 -3.90 66.57 32.49
CA PHE A 534 -4.77 66.46 33.66
C PHE A 534 -4.05 65.77 34.81
N THR A 535 -4.47 66.07 36.03
CA THR A 535 -3.92 65.51 37.25
C THR A 535 -4.31 64.03 37.35
N THR A 536 -3.31 63.17 37.57
CA THR A 536 -3.52 61.72 37.67
C THR A 536 -3.24 61.17 39.07
N THR A 537 -2.96 62.01 40.06
CA THR A 537 -2.82 61.57 41.45
C THR A 537 -4.16 61.06 42.00
N ALA A 538 -4.10 60.12 42.94
CA ALA A 538 -5.28 59.56 43.58
C ALA A 538 -6.16 60.65 44.20
N ASN A 539 -7.48 60.57 44.01
CA ASN A 539 -8.51 61.48 44.52
C ASN A 539 -8.46 62.93 44.00
N ALA A 540 -7.51 63.26 43.11
CA ALA A 540 -7.39 64.59 42.52
C ALA A 540 -8.66 65.00 41.78
N VAL A 541 -8.96 66.29 41.78
CA VAL A 541 -10.13 66.86 41.09
C VAL A 541 -9.69 67.98 40.17
N ASP A 542 -9.91 67.77 38.87
CA ASP A 542 -9.71 68.81 37.88
C ASP A 542 -11.06 69.36 37.43
N VAL A 543 -11.09 70.66 37.09
CA VAL A 543 -12.28 71.33 36.56
C VAL A 543 -11.97 71.94 35.22
N VAL A 544 -12.80 71.62 34.22
CA VAL A 544 -12.75 72.25 32.90
C VAL A 544 -14.03 73.00 32.64
N ARG A 545 -13.91 74.27 32.23
CA ARG A 545 -15.02 75.11 31.80
C ARG A 545 -15.04 75.24 30.29
N PHE A 546 -16.23 75.09 29.72
CA PHE A 546 -16.46 75.16 28.28
C PHE A 546 -17.50 76.23 27.93
N ILE A 547 -17.36 76.85 26.76
CA ILE A 547 -18.43 77.56 26.07
C ILE A 547 -18.78 76.75 24.82
N PHE A 548 -20.05 76.39 24.64
CA PHE A 548 -20.49 75.72 23.42
C PHE A 548 -20.95 76.73 22.38
N ASN A 549 -20.34 76.74 21.20
CA ASN A 549 -20.66 77.71 20.14
C ASN A 549 -21.68 77.22 19.10
N GLY A 550 -22.36 76.10 19.38
CA GLY A 550 -23.28 75.44 18.44
C GLY A 550 -22.64 74.28 17.67
N THR A 551 -21.32 74.12 17.70
CA THR A 551 -20.61 73.00 17.06
C THR A 551 -19.51 72.41 17.94
N ASN A 552 -18.74 73.27 18.61
CA ASN A 552 -17.59 72.88 19.41
C ASN A 552 -17.73 73.35 20.86
N TYR A 553 -17.15 72.59 21.78
CA TYR A 553 -16.95 72.97 23.18
C TYR A 553 -15.58 73.64 23.30
N LEU A 554 -15.57 74.96 23.41
CA LEU A 554 -14.37 75.76 23.56
C LEU A 554 -13.96 75.73 25.04
N ALA A 555 -12.83 75.11 25.37
CA ALA A 555 -12.31 75.14 26.73
C ALA A 555 -11.86 76.57 27.05
N VAL A 556 -12.44 77.22 28.04
CA VAL A 556 -12.19 78.63 28.39
C VAL A 556 -11.54 78.81 29.77
N GLY A 557 -11.48 77.76 30.57
CA GLY A 557 -10.84 77.79 31.88
C GLY A 557 -10.58 76.39 32.39
N ILE A 558 -9.44 76.21 33.06
CA ILE A 558 -9.00 74.93 33.60
C ILE A 558 -8.42 75.21 34.98
N SER A 559 -8.82 74.40 35.95
CA SER A 559 -8.26 74.41 37.31
C SER A 559 -7.87 72.99 37.62
N LEU A 560 -6.57 72.76 37.81
CA LEU A 560 -6.01 71.44 38.08
C LEU A 560 -5.89 71.25 39.60
N ASP A 561 -6.23 70.05 40.06
CA ASP A 561 -6.15 69.60 41.46
C ASP A 561 -6.68 70.62 42.46
N ILE A 562 -7.99 70.88 42.40
CA ILE A 562 -8.65 71.92 43.22
C ILE A 562 -9.00 71.46 44.64
N LYS A 563 -8.51 70.30 45.07
CA LYS A 563 -8.77 69.74 46.41
C LYS A 563 -7.68 70.07 47.42
#